data_AF-A0A498IU76-F1
#
_entry.id   AF-A0A498IU76-F1
#
_cell.length_a   1.000
_cell.length_b   1.000
_cell.length_c   1.000
_cell.angle_alpha   90.00
_cell.angle_beta   90.00
_cell.angle_gamma   90.00
#
_symmetry.space_group_name_H-M   'P 1'
#
loop_
_entity.id
_entity.type
_entity.pdbx_description
1 polymer ?
#
loop_
_entity_poly.entity_id
_entity_poly.type
_entity_poly.pdbx_seq_one_letter_code
_entity_poly.pdbx_strand_id
1 'polypeptide(L)' 'MKVPMNCRKCQTKALKIAAKVDGVRSVALGEEKDRVVVIGEGVDAIKLVKSLRKKFKAADIITVAEVK' A
#
# COMPACT_ATOMS: atom_id res chain seq x y z
N MET A 1 2.38 -3.74 -3.73
CA MET A 1 3.34 -2.61 -3.78
C MET A 1 4.42 -2.77 -2.72
N LYS A 2 5.63 -2.25 -2.96
CA LYS A 2 6.77 -2.33 -2.04
C LYS A 2 6.99 -0.98 -1.36
N VAL A 3 7.20 -0.97 -0.05
CA VAL A 3 7.41 0.21 0.78
C VAL A 3 8.48 -0.17 1.82
N PRO A 4 9.55 0.63 2.01
CA PRO A 4 10.60 0.31 2.96
C PRO A 4 10.07 0.42 4.39
N MET A 5 9.85 -0.73 5.05
CA MET A 5 9.19 -0.80 6.36
C MET A 5 10.04 -1.59 7.36
N ASN A 6 11.00 -0.92 7.99
CA ASN A 6 11.93 -1.56 8.93
C ASN A 6 11.36 -1.78 10.34
N CYS A 7 10.08 -1.49 10.59
CA CYS A 7 9.51 -1.54 11.94
C CYS A 7 8.02 -1.90 11.97
N ARG A 8 7.54 -2.57 13.03
CA ARG A 8 6.10 -2.90 13.17
C ARG A 8 5.20 -1.66 13.15
N LYS A 9 5.63 -0.57 13.80
CA LYS A 9 4.92 0.72 13.76
C LYS A 9 4.84 1.31 12.34
N CYS A 10 5.84 1.03 11.50
CA CYS A 10 5.94 1.45 10.12
C CYS A 10 4.89 0.69 9.28
N GLN A 11 4.80 -0.63 9.48
CA GLN A 11 3.80 -1.49 8.85
C GLN A 11 2.37 -1.04 9.14
N THR A 12 2.03 -0.82 10.42
CA THR A 12 0.70 -0.33 10.79
C THR A 12 0.39 1.03 10.15
N LYS A 13 1.38 1.93 10.05
CA LYS A 13 1.20 3.23 9.39
C LYS A 13 0.98 3.10 7.88
N ALA A 14 1.72 2.22 7.21
CA ALA A 14 1.55 1.98 5.79
C ALA A 14 0.16 1.42 5.47
N LEU A 15 -0.30 0.43 6.25
CA LEU A 15 -1.65 -0.12 6.14
C LEU A 15 -2.72 0.95 6.37
N LYS A 16 -2.56 1.80 7.40
CA LYS A 16 -3.50 2.90 7.66
C LYS A 16 -3.56 3.93 6.53
N ILE A 17 -2.43 4.23 5.90
CA ILE A 17 -2.38 5.14 4.75
C ILE A 17 -3.07 4.49 3.55
N ALA A 18 -2.78 3.21 3.29
CA ALA A 18 -3.39 2.47 2.20
C ALA A 18 -4.91 2.34 2.36
N ALA A 19 -5.40 2.03 3.56
CA ALA A 19 -6.82 1.91 3.86
C ALA A 19 -7.59 3.24 3.78
N LYS A 20 -6.89 4.38 3.82
CA LYS A 20 -7.51 5.72 3.69
C LYS A 20 -7.74 6.15 2.25
N VAL A 21 -7.24 5.41 1.27
CA VAL A 21 -7.41 5.76 -0.14
C VAL A 21 -8.80 5.36 -0.62
N ASP A 22 -9.44 6.24 -1.38
CA ASP A 22 -10.75 6.00 -1.98
C ASP A 22 -10.73 4.76 -2.87
N GLY A 23 -11.80 3.97 -2.79
CA GLY A 23 -11.94 2.70 -3.52
C GLY A 23 -11.27 1.50 -2.84
N VAL A 24 -10.48 1.69 -1.78
CA VAL A 24 -9.85 0.58 -1.07
C VAL A 24 -10.87 -0.18 -0.21
N ARG A 25 -10.99 -1.48 -0.46
CA ARG A 25 -11.86 -2.39 0.28
C ARG A 25 -11.10 -3.20 1.33
N SER A 26 -9.86 -3.57 1.06
CA SER A 26 -9.02 -4.33 1.98
C SER A 26 -7.55 -3.99 1.79
N VAL A 27 -6.78 -4.09 2.88
CA VAL A 27 -5.34 -3.95 2.89
C VAL A 27 -4.71 -5.04 3.72
N ALA A 28 -3.61 -5.59 3.25
CA ALA A 28 -2.85 -6.62 3.94
C ALA A 28 -1.34 -6.40 3.75
N LEU A 29 -0.55 -6.98 4.64
CA LEU A 29 0.88 -7.14 4.40
C LEU A 29 1.07 -8.38 3.53
N GLY A 30 1.94 -8.28 2.53
CA GLY A 30 2.35 -9.42 1.72
C GLY A 30 3.33 -10.32 2.48
N GLU A 31 3.80 -11.36 1.81
CA GLU A 31 4.79 -12.31 2.37
C GLU A 31 6.10 -11.61 2.76
N GLU A 32 6.56 -10.66 1.94
CA GLU A 32 7.69 -9.80 2.29
C GLU A 32 7.22 -8.70 3.26
N LYS A 33 8.01 -8.44 4.30
CA LYS A 33 7.73 -7.41 5.34
C LYS A 33 7.58 -5.99 4.80
N ASP A 34 8.03 -5.77 3.56
CA ASP A 34 8.00 -4.51 2.83
C ASP A 34 6.90 -4.46 1.77
N ARG A 35 6.06 -5.50 1.65
CA ARG A 35 4.96 -5.53 0.67
C ARG A 35 3.63 -5.19 1.32
N VAL A 36 2.88 -4.30 0.67
CA VAL A 36 1.48 -4.03 0.94
C VAL A 36 0.64 -4.51 -0.22
N VAL A 37 -0.36 -5.32 0.08
CA VAL A 37 -1.40 -5.77 -0.85
C VAL A 37 -2.64 -4.93 -0.59
N VAL A 38 -3.21 -4.38 -1.65
CA VAL A 38 -4.41 -3.54 -1.59
C VAL A 38 -5.42 -4.11 -2.55
N ILE A 39 -6.64 -4.31 -2.07
CA ILE A 39 -7.78 -4.81 -2.85
C ILE A 39 -8.85 -3.74 -2.79
N GLY A 40 -9.40 -3.37 -3.93
CA GLY A 40 -10.41 -2.34 -4.03
C GLY A 40 -10.84 -2.10 -5.46
N GLU A 41 -11.91 -1.32 -5.61
CA GLU A 41 -12.51 -0.99 -6.89
C GLU A 41 -12.35 0.52 -7.13
N GLY A 42 -11.85 0.92 -8.29
CA GLY A 42 -11.54 2.33 -8.57
C GLY A 42 -10.37 2.90 -7.75
N VAL A 43 -9.48 2.06 -7.24
CA VAL A 43 -8.30 2.50 -6.47
C VAL A 43 -7.32 3.24 -7.38
N ASP A 44 -7.08 4.52 -7.10
CA ASP A 44 -6.02 5.28 -7.73
C ASP A 44 -4.65 4.87 -7.17
N ALA A 45 -3.99 3.95 -7.88
CA ALA A 45 -2.66 3.46 -7.54
C ALA A 45 -1.61 4.59 -7.46
N ILE A 46 -1.72 5.64 -8.27
CA ILE A 46 -0.78 6.77 -8.27
C ILE A 46 -0.97 7.60 -6.99
N LYS A 47 -2.21 7.92 -6.63
CA LYS A 47 -2.53 8.65 -5.38
C LYS A 47 -2.09 7.85 -4.15
N LEU A 48 -2.28 6.54 -4.17
CA LEU A 48 -1.82 5.62 -3.12
C LEU A 48 -0.29 5.66 -2.97
N VAL A 49 0.46 5.50 -4.06
CA VAL A 49 1.93 5.55 -4.05
C VAL A 49 2.44 6.91 -3.59
N LYS A 50 1.85 8.01 -4.07
CA LYS A 50 2.21 9.37 -3.63
C LYS A 50 2.03 9.52 -2.12
N SER A 51 0.93 9.02 -1.58
CA SER A 51 0.65 9.08 -0.14
C SER A 51 1.65 8.28 0.69
N LEU A 52 2.05 7.11 0.19
CA LEU A 52 3.09 6.27 0.82
C LEU A 52 4.48 6.91 0.72
N ARG A 53 4.88 7.42 -0.47
CA ARG A 53 6.15 8.13 -0.66
C ARG A 53 6.27 9.35 0.24
N LYS A 54 5.17 10.09 0.46
CA LYS A 54 5.15 11.23 1.39
C LYS A 54 5.55 10.84 2.82
N LYS A 55 5.25 9.61 3.26
CA LYS A 55 5.58 9.14 4.62
C LYS A 55 6.87 8.33 4.69
N PHE A 56 7.11 7.46 3.72
CA PHE A 56 8.18 6.46 3.73
C PHE A 56 9.33 6.80 2.78
N LYS A 57 9.28 7.98 2.12
CA LYS A 57 10.22 8.48 1.10
C LYS A 57 10.22 7.69 -0.21
N ALA A 58 10.08 6.37 -0.15
CA ALA A 58 9.99 5.49 -1.31
C ALA A 58 8.76 4.58 -1.22
N ALA A 59 8.16 4.28 -2.36
CA ALA A 59 7.14 3.26 -2.54
C ALA A 59 7.03 2.94 -4.03
N ASP A 60 6.97 1.66 -4.38
CA ASP A 60 6.98 1.18 -5.76
C ASP A 60 5.80 0.24 -6.01
N ILE A 61 5.17 0.41 -7.18
CA ILE A 61 4.14 -0.50 -7.65
C ILE A 61 4.87 -1.72 -8.23
N ILE A 62 4.61 -2.88 -7.65
CA ILE A 62 5.23 -4.14 -8.10
C ILE A 62 4.29 -4.86 -9.08
N THR A 63 3.00 -4.88 -8.76
CA THR A 63 1.99 -5.59 -9.55
C THR A 63 0.65 -4.90 -9.35
N VAL A 64 -0.12 -4.84 -10.43
CA VAL A 64 -1.53 -4.46 -10.44
C VAL A 64 -2.24 -5.56 -11.24
N ALA A 65 -3.26 -6.14 -10.65
CA ALA A 65 -4.06 -7.19 -11.28
C ALA A 65 -5.53 -6.99 -10.89
N GLU A 66 -6.42 -7.33 -11.80
CA GLU A 66 -7.85 -7.38 -11.53
C GLU A 66 -8.18 -8.69 -10.82
N VAL A 67 -8.96 -8.60 -9.74
CA VAL A 67 -9.46 -9.77 -9.02
C VAL A 67 -10.81 -10.11 -9.64
N LYS A 68 -10.89 -11.24 -10.34
CA LYS A 68 -12.13 -11.74 -10.97
C LYS A 68 -13.13 -12.23 -9.95
#